data_AF-A0A1Y1ZMJ0-F1
#
_entry.id   AF-A0A1Y1ZMJ0-F1
#
_cell.length_a   1.000
_cell.length_b   1.000
_cell.length_c   1.000
_cell.angle_alpha   90.00
_cell.angle_beta   90.00
_cell.angle_gamma   90.00
#
_symmetry.space_group_name_H-M   'P 1'
#
loop_
_entity.id
_entity.type
_entity.pdbx_description
1 polymer ?
#
loop_
_entity_poly.entity_id
_entity_poly.type
_entity_poly.pdbx_seq_one_letter_code
_entity_poly.pdbx_strand_id
1 'polypeptide(L)'
;ARNVLGTPVPKVLAWSSKVHGNPVESEYIIMEKVPGVELESKTWASISFKSFGALYYAEDLDDSIANGPLYTDANGVDIVDDRFTIGPSTGSELIDNGRANITFDRGSCELPIKPYNFT
;
A
#
# COMPACT_ATOMS: atom_id res chain seq x y z
N ALA A 1 25.99 12.68 12.64
CA ALA A 1 25.30 13.88 12.12
C ALA A 1 23.80 13.61 12.10
N ARG A 2 22.95 14.58 12.47
CA ARG A 2 21.48 14.44 12.34
C ARG A 2 21.10 14.76 10.89
N ASN A 3 20.44 13.83 10.20
CA ASN A 3 19.82 14.12 8.91
C ASN A 3 18.58 14.99 9.16
N VAL A 4 18.60 16.23 8.68
CA VAL A 4 17.42 17.11 8.70
C VAL A 4 16.69 16.87 7.38
N LEU A 5 15.59 16.13 7.43
CA LEU A 5 14.70 15.98 6.29
C LEU A 5 13.99 17.33 6.09
N GLY A 6 14.13 17.94 4.90
CA GLY A 6 13.57 19.25 4.56
C GLY A 6 12.03 19.29 4.44
N THR A 7 11.34 18.34 5.07
CA THR A 7 9.89 18.30 5.15
C THR A 7 9.39 19.44 6.04
N PRO A 8 8.34 20.18 5.64
CA PRO A 8 7.71 21.16 6.51
C PRO A 8 7.10 20.44 7.71
N VAL A 9 7.63 20.72 8.91
CA VAL A 9 7.14 20.14 10.17
C VAL A 9 6.39 21.22 10.95
N PRO A 10 5.19 20.92 11.48
CA PRO A 10 4.45 21.87 12.29
C PRO A 10 5.24 22.31 13.52
N LYS A 11 5.21 23.62 13.80
CA LYS A 11 5.74 24.19 15.04
C LYS A 11 4.96 23.69 16.26
N VAL A 12 5.68 23.15 17.23
CA VAL A 12 5.14 22.80 18.56
C VAL A 12 4.91 24.08 19.36
N LEU A 13 3.68 24.27 19.84
CA LEU A 13 3.26 25.43 20.64
C LEU A 13 3.33 25.12 22.14
N ALA A 14 2.92 23.92 22.54
CA ALA A 14 3.01 23.44 23.91
C ALA A 14 3.05 21.90 23.92
N TRP A 15 3.65 21.31 24.94
CA TRP A 15 3.62 19.87 25.14
C TRP A 15 3.80 19.54 26.61
N SER A 16 3.23 18.42 27.05
CA SER A 16 3.50 17.83 28.36
C SER A 16 3.36 16.33 28.23
N SER A 17 4.38 15.58 28.65
CA SER A 17 4.32 14.13 28.81
C SER A 17 4.00 13.73 30.26
N LYS A 18 3.70 14.70 31.13
CA LYS A 18 3.41 14.43 32.54
C LYS A 18 1.92 14.52 32.76
N VAL A 19 1.36 13.43 33.26
CA VAL A 19 -0.03 13.33 33.70
C VAL A 19 -0.23 14.04 35.05
N HIS A 20 0.73 13.91 35.96
CA HIS A 20 0.67 14.53 37.28
C HIS A 20 1.06 16.01 37.23
N GLY A 21 0.24 16.88 37.83
CA GLY A 21 0.47 18.33 37.86
C GLY A 21 0.11 19.05 36.56
N ASN A 22 -0.50 18.34 35.61
CA ASN A 22 -1.04 18.88 34.37
C ASN A 22 -2.58 18.94 34.47
N PRO A 23 -3.22 20.11 34.24
CA PRO A 23 -4.68 20.25 34.35
C PRO A 23 -5.47 19.41 33.33
N VAL A 24 -4.83 18.95 32.25
CA VAL A 24 -5.46 18.08 31.23
C VAL A 24 -5.48 16.61 31.70
N GLU A 25 -4.72 16.26 32.74
CA GLU A 25 -4.60 14.89 33.29
C GLU A 25 -4.22 13.83 32.24
N SER A 26 -3.61 14.27 31.14
CA SER A 26 -3.19 13.41 30.03
C SER A 26 -2.01 14.02 29.31
N GLU A 27 -1.26 13.19 28.62
CA GLU A 27 -0.17 13.63 27.76
C GLU A 27 -0.72 14.40 26.56
N TYR A 28 -0.03 15.47 26.15
CA TYR A 28 -0.45 16.25 25.00
C TYR A 28 0.72 16.88 24.25
N ILE A 29 0.48 17.14 22.97
CA ILE A 29 1.28 18.03 22.13
C ILE A 29 0.29 18.90 21.36
N ILE A 30 0.44 20.21 21.51
CA ILE A 30 -0.30 21.22 20.75
C ILE A 30 0.66 21.77 19.70
N MET A 31 0.25 21.71 18.45
CA MET A 31 1.05 22.13 17.30
C MET A 31 0.24 23.10 16.44
N GLU A 32 0.91 23.85 15.58
CA GLU A 32 0.23 24.64 14.57
C GLU A 32 -0.57 23.75 13.61
N LYS A 33 -1.72 24.26 13.16
CA LYS A 33 -2.48 23.62 12.10
C LYS A 33 -1.83 23.93 10.76
N VAL A 34 -1.24 22.93 10.13
CA VAL A 34 -0.65 23.06 8.79
C VAL A 34 -1.77 23.06 7.75
N PRO A 35 -1.76 24.00 6.78
CA PRO A 35 -2.68 23.94 5.65
C PRO A 35 -2.38 22.70 4.80
N GLY A 36 -3.41 21.90 4.55
CA GLY A 36 -3.29 20.67 3.77
C GLY A 36 -4.66 20.06 3.49
N VAL A 37 -4.68 19.07 2.61
CA VAL A 37 -5.85 18.24 2.33
C VAL A 37 -5.58 16.86 2.89
N GLU A 38 -6.44 16.39 3.78
CA GLU A 38 -6.37 15.03 4.31
C GLU A 38 -6.64 14.02 3.19
N LEU A 39 -5.69 13.10 2.98
CA LEU A 39 -5.80 12.11 1.92
C LEU A 39 -6.98 11.17 2.14
N GLU A 40 -7.14 10.66 3.35
CA GLU A 40 -8.15 9.68 3.72
C GLU A 40 -9.58 10.22 3.56
N SER A 41 -9.90 11.33 4.24
CA SER A 41 -11.28 11.82 4.37
C SER A 41 -11.82 12.48 3.10
N LYS A 42 -10.96 13.08 2.27
CA LYS A 42 -11.38 13.78 1.06
C LYS A 42 -11.01 13.09 -0.23
N THR A 43 -9.81 12.54 -0.30
CA THR A 43 -9.22 12.13 -1.58
C THR A 43 -9.52 10.67 -1.86
N TRP A 44 -9.20 9.78 -0.91
CA TRP A 44 -9.47 8.34 -1.05
C TRP A 44 -10.95 8.01 -0.96
N ALA A 45 -11.71 8.70 -0.11
CA ALA A 45 -13.17 8.54 -0.04
C ALA A 45 -13.90 8.89 -1.35
N SER A 46 -13.26 9.65 -2.24
CA SER A 46 -13.80 10.04 -3.55
C SER A 46 -13.36 9.13 -4.70
N ILE A 47 -12.47 8.17 -4.44
CA ILE A 47 -11.95 7.22 -5.44
C ILE A 47 -12.67 5.89 -5.28
N SER A 48 -12.99 5.20 -6.38
CA SER A 48 -13.55 3.85 -6.33
C SER A 48 -12.72 2.85 -7.11
N PHE A 49 -12.54 1.65 -6.57
CA PHE A 49 -11.76 0.57 -7.19
C PHE A 49 -12.71 -0.48 -7.75
N LYS A 50 -12.56 -0.81 -9.04
CA LYS A 50 -13.39 -1.85 -9.69
C LYS A 50 -12.84 -3.26 -9.46
N SER A 51 -11.54 -3.37 -9.18
CA SER A 51 -10.84 -4.61 -8.90
C SER A 51 -9.92 -4.44 -7.68
N PHE A 52 -9.51 -5.56 -7.10
CA PHE A 52 -8.54 -5.60 -6.02
C PHE A 52 -7.50 -6.67 -6.34
N GLY A 53 -6.25 -6.46 -5.93
CA GLY A 53 -5.16 -7.36 -6.26
C GLY A 53 -3.81 -6.68 -6.15
N ALA A 54 -2.79 -7.28 -6.77
CA ALA A 54 -1.46 -6.69 -6.85
C ALA A 54 -1.26 -5.92 -8.15
N LEU A 55 -0.31 -4.98 -8.15
CA LEU A 55 0.07 -4.21 -9.33
C LEU A 55 1.08 -5.04 -10.15
N TYR A 56 0.80 -5.23 -11.43
CA TYR A 56 1.68 -5.92 -12.37
C TYR A 56 1.98 -5.01 -13.55
N TYR A 57 3.07 -5.31 -14.28
CA TYR A 57 3.23 -4.76 -15.62
C TYR A 57 2.17 -5.37 -16.53
N ALA A 58 1.54 -4.52 -17.35
CA ALA A 58 0.48 -4.96 -18.25
C ALA A 58 1.00 -5.97 -19.29
N GLU A 59 2.26 -5.84 -19.73
CA GLU A 59 2.90 -6.75 -20.69
C GLU A 59 3.10 -8.19 -20.15
N ASP A 60 3.10 -8.36 -18.83
CA ASP A 60 3.30 -9.66 -18.19
C ASP A 60 1.98 -10.44 -18.00
N LEU A 61 0.84 -9.84 -18.30
CA LEU A 61 -0.48 -10.42 -18.11
C LEU A 61 -1.23 -10.54 -19.44
N ASP A 62 -1.98 -11.62 -19.58
CA ASP A 62 -2.87 -11.78 -20.74
C ASP A 62 -3.90 -10.64 -20.78
N ASP A 63 -4.24 -10.18 -21.99
CA ASP A 63 -5.25 -9.14 -22.22
C ASP A 63 -6.58 -9.46 -21.53
N SER A 64 -6.92 -10.74 -21.37
CA SER A 64 -8.15 -11.16 -20.66
C SER A 64 -8.19 -10.76 -19.17
N ILE A 65 -7.04 -10.54 -18.54
CA ILE A 65 -6.87 -10.15 -17.13
C ILE A 65 -6.60 -8.64 -17.01
N ALA A 66 -5.90 -8.06 -17.99
CA ALA A 66 -5.35 -6.71 -17.91
C ALA A 66 -6.34 -5.56 -18.18
N ASN A 67 -7.58 -5.84 -18.59
CA ASN A 67 -8.47 -4.84 -19.21
C ASN A 67 -9.39 -4.04 -18.26
N GLY A 68 -9.01 -3.88 -16.98
CA GLY A 68 -9.77 -3.10 -16.00
C GLY A 68 -9.12 -1.74 -15.67
N PRO A 69 -9.91 -0.70 -15.35
CA PRO A 69 -9.34 0.55 -14.84
C PRO A 69 -8.70 0.34 -13.47
N LEU A 70 -7.59 1.03 -13.22
CA LEU A 70 -6.87 1.00 -11.94
C LEU A 70 -7.75 1.53 -10.82
N TYR A 71 -8.42 2.66 -11.07
CA TYR A 71 -9.41 3.24 -10.19
C TYR A 71 -10.31 4.20 -10.98
N THR A 72 -11.43 4.57 -10.40
CA THR A 72 -12.31 5.64 -10.89
C THR A 72 -12.08 6.85 -10.01
N ASP A 73 -11.81 8.00 -10.61
CA ASP A 73 -11.59 9.25 -9.88
C ASP A 73 -12.89 9.84 -9.29
N ALA A 74 -12.76 10.96 -8.58
CA ALA A 74 -13.88 11.69 -7.98
C ALA A 74 -14.92 12.21 -9.00
N ASN A 75 -14.55 12.31 -10.28
CA ASN A 75 -15.42 12.77 -11.36
C ASN A 75 -16.13 11.61 -12.06
N GLY A 76 -15.87 10.36 -11.65
CA GLY A 76 -16.39 9.17 -12.31
C GLY A 76 -15.60 8.78 -13.56
N VAL A 77 -14.38 9.30 -13.74
CA VAL A 77 -13.50 8.97 -14.86
C VAL A 77 -12.66 7.75 -14.50
N ASP A 78 -12.73 6.74 -15.36
CA ASP A 78 -11.89 5.55 -15.26
C ASP A 78 -10.45 5.88 -15.61
N ILE A 79 -9.54 5.67 -14.66
CA ILE A 79 -8.10 5.86 -14.84
C ILE A 79 -7.47 4.52 -15.23
N VAL A 80 -6.85 4.50 -16.40
CA VAL A 80 -6.10 3.37 -16.97
C VAL A 80 -4.63 3.77 -17.16
N ASP A 81 -3.72 2.81 -17.09
CA ASP A 81 -2.30 2.99 -17.45
C ASP A 81 -1.89 1.81 -18.34
N ASP A 82 -1.26 2.08 -19.48
CA ASP A 82 -0.84 1.04 -20.43
C ASP A 82 0.31 0.17 -19.90
N ARG A 83 1.01 0.64 -18.86
CA ARG A 83 2.16 -0.06 -18.27
C ARG A 83 1.75 -0.90 -17.08
N PHE A 84 0.65 -0.58 -16.42
CA PHE A 84 0.27 -1.20 -15.16
C PHE A 84 -1.18 -1.65 -15.14
N THR A 85 -1.41 -2.83 -14.58
CA THR A 85 -2.77 -3.33 -14.36
C THR A 85 -2.89 -4.00 -12.99
N ILE A 86 -4.13 -4.11 -12.51
CA ILE A 86 -4.43 -4.84 -11.28
C ILE A 86 -4.63 -6.30 -11.64
N GLY A 87 -3.63 -7.10 -11.30
CA GLY A 87 -3.65 -8.54 -11.46
C GLY A 87 -4.05 -9.26 -10.17
N PRO A 88 -3.97 -10.60 -10.14
CA PRO A 88 -4.31 -11.41 -8.97
C PRO A 88 -3.52 -11.01 -7.72
N SER A 89 -4.11 -11.18 -6.54
CA SER A 89 -3.41 -10.89 -5.28
C SER A 89 -2.32 -11.94 -4.99
N THR A 90 -1.19 -11.49 -4.45
CA THR A 90 -0.05 -12.33 -4.03
C THR A 90 -0.02 -12.62 -2.53
N GLY A 91 -1.12 -12.34 -1.80
CA GLY A 91 -1.22 -12.60 -0.36
C GLY A 91 -0.89 -14.07 -0.03
N SER A 92 -0.14 -14.30 1.06
CA SER A 92 0.32 -15.64 1.48
C SER A 92 -0.83 -16.65 1.63
N GLU A 93 -2.00 -16.16 2.04
CA GLU A 93 -3.25 -16.91 2.21
C GLU A 93 -3.74 -17.57 0.89
N LEU A 94 -3.34 -17.04 -0.27
CA LEU A 94 -3.68 -17.57 -1.59
C LEU A 94 -2.64 -18.59 -2.12
N ILE A 95 -1.47 -18.64 -1.50
CA ILE A 95 -0.38 -19.56 -1.84
C ILE A 95 -0.63 -20.92 -1.17
N ASP A 96 -1.20 -20.92 0.04
CA ASP A 96 -1.44 -22.14 0.83
C ASP A 96 -2.59 -23.02 0.28
N ASN A 97 -3.55 -22.44 -0.45
CA ASN A 97 -4.76 -23.14 -0.91
C ASN A 97 -4.77 -23.53 -2.40
N GLY A 98 -3.65 -23.42 -3.10
CA GLY A 98 -3.46 -24.07 -4.41
C GLY A 98 -4.17 -23.42 -5.61
N ARG A 99 -3.35 -22.77 -6.44
CA ARG A 99 -3.51 -22.39 -7.88
C ARG A 99 -4.25 -21.09 -8.23
N ALA A 100 -3.45 -20.11 -8.68
CA ALA A 100 -3.56 -19.56 -10.03
C ALA A 100 -2.25 -19.89 -10.78
N ASN A 101 -2.36 -20.53 -11.95
CA ASN A 101 -1.21 -20.96 -12.74
C ASN A 101 -0.70 -19.79 -13.58
N ILE A 102 0.10 -18.90 -12.99
CA ILE A 102 0.80 -17.86 -13.75
C ILE A 102 2.23 -18.34 -13.98
N THR A 103 2.57 -18.53 -15.24
CA THR A 103 3.92 -18.89 -15.68
C THR A 103 4.84 -17.70 -15.49
N PHE A 104 5.62 -17.71 -14.42
CA PHE A 104 6.77 -16.83 -14.23
C PHE A 104 8.05 -17.65 -14.28
N ASP A 105 9.06 -17.16 -15.00
CA ASP A 105 10.43 -17.67 -14.86
C ASP A 105 10.91 -17.34 -13.44
N ARG A 106 11.16 -18.37 -12.65
CA ARG A 106 11.64 -18.25 -11.26
C ARG A 106 13.16 -18.11 -11.18
N GLY A 107 13.81 -17.87 -12.33
CA GLY A 107 15.25 -17.83 -12.48
C GLY A 107 15.87 -19.22 -12.38
N SER A 108 17.18 -19.30 -12.63
CA SER A 108 17.96 -20.56 -12.63
C SER A 108 18.22 -21.13 -11.23
N CYS A 109 17.20 -21.22 -10.38
CA CYS A 109 17.32 -21.84 -9.07
C CYS A 109 17.35 -23.38 -9.21
N GLU A 110 18.49 -23.93 -9.63
CA GLU A 110 18.82 -25.35 -9.42
C GLU A 110 19.28 -25.55 -7.97
N LEU A 111 18.35 -25.84 -7.07
CA LEU A 111 18.70 -26.57 -5.85
C LEU A 111 18.10 -27.97 -5.97
N PRO A 112 18.91 -29.04 -5.96
CA PRO A 112 18.40 -30.39 -5.97
C PRO A 112 17.64 -30.63 -4.67
N ILE A 113 16.33 -30.81 -4.77
CA ILE A 113 15.51 -31.30 -3.67
C ILE A 113 16.00 -32.73 -3.38
N LYS A 114 16.81 -32.90 -2.33
CA LYS A 114 17.03 -34.23 -1.76
C LYS A 114 15.82 -34.57 -0.90
N PRO A 115 15.14 -35.71 -1.12
CA PRO A 115 14.09 -36.15 -0.22
C PRO A 115 14.69 -36.51 1.13
N TYR A 116 14.22 -35.85 2.18
CA TYR A 116 14.43 -36.31 3.56
C TYR A 116 13.46 -37.47 3.80
N ASN A 117 14.00 -38.68 3.95
CA ASN A 117 13.24 -39.82 4.44
C ASN A 117 13.20 -39.75 5.98
N PHE A 118 12.00 -39.68 6.54
CA PHE A 118 11.77 -39.92 7.96
C PHE A 118 11.84 -41.43 8.22
N THR A 119 12.78 -41.85 9.08
CA THR A 119 12.69 -43.10 9.85
C THR A 119 12.30 -42.77 11.28
#